data_AF-A0A3B4V5J5-F1
#
_entry.id   AF-A0A3B4V5J5-F1
#
_cell.length_a   1.000
_cell.length_b   1.000
_cell.length_c   1.000
_cell.angle_alpha   90.00
_cell.angle_beta   90.00
_cell.angle_gamma   90.00
#
_symmetry.space_group_name_H-M   'P 1'
#
loop_
_entity.id
_entity.type
_entity.pdbx_description
1 polymer ?
#
loop_
_entity_poly.entity_id
_entity_poly.type
_entity_poly.pdbx_seq_one_letter_code
_entity_poly.pdbx_strand_id
1 'polypeptide(L)'
;MEYSAAVRFHDSLTQYKVYEDYLDSKVTPMDLFYLKSRELARKLVEHGHKGTVLSREEFEEKKAAAQAAEAARSNALYNRSRPMTLASAGKELKDNFLKALAEREEANRSGKMTSVIFIRDHNTLGQEVSGYIDYAHRLKTQDFEPYFSGKKRLMPGRSDLCFYNWKTQVSTSNSSPNFEVIYDDPNGLLFKNKRDKKILNVDPLALKPSNHATIQSIVRAVGVVPGIPEPCCVPEKMSSLSILFFDEDKNVVLKVYPNMTVDSCACR
;
A
#
# COMPACT_ATOMS: atom_id res chain seq x y z
N MET A 1 -8.90 27.92 14.46
CA MET A 1 -10.29 27.88 15.01
C MET A 1 -11.34 28.40 14.02
N GLU A 2 -10.97 29.21 13.01
CA GLU A 2 -11.93 29.74 12.00
C GLU A 2 -12.44 28.71 10.98
N TYR A 3 -11.68 27.64 10.71
CA TYR A 3 -12.07 26.59 9.76
C TYR A 3 -13.32 25.78 10.20
N SER A 4 -13.61 25.75 11.50
CA SER A 4 -14.76 25.00 12.07
C SER A 4 -16.08 25.76 11.96
N ALA A 5 -16.04 27.10 11.86
CA ALA A 5 -17.24 27.92 11.75
C ALA A 5 -17.78 27.94 10.31
N ALA A 6 -16.90 28.01 9.31
CA ALA A 6 -17.28 27.99 7.90
C ALA A 6 -17.99 26.68 7.49
N VAL A 7 -17.55 25.54 8.03
CA VAL A 7 -18.17 24.22 7.75
C VAL A 7 -19.59 24.12 8.32
N ARG A 8 -19.86 24.72 9.49
CA ARG A 8 -21.21 24.76 10.09
C ARG A 8 -22.16 25.74 9.39
N PHE A 9 -21.65 26.81 8.79
CA PHE A 9 -22.45 27.75 8.00
C PHE A 9 -22.89 27.17 6.64
N HIS A 10 -22.03 26.38 5.98
CA HIS A 10 -22.35 25.73 4.70
C HIS A 10 -23.35 24.58 4.81
N ASP A 11 -23.38 23.87 5.94
CA ASP A 11 -24.35 22.80 6.21
C ASP A 11 -25.81 23.32 6.31
N SER A 12 -25.99 24.63 6.49
CA SER A 12 -27.31 25.26 6.61
C SER A 12 -27.91 25.72 5.28
N LEU A 13 -27.17 25.72 4.16
CA LEU A 13 -27.68 26.22 2.87
C LEU A 13 -28.43 25.15 2.08
N THR A 14 -28.10 23.87 2.29
CA THR A 14 -28.77 22.72 1.65
C THR A 14 -30.20 22.51 2.18
N GLN A 15 -30.55 23.08 3.35
CA GLN A 15 -31.88 22.98 3.94
C GLN A 15 -32.95 23.81 3.20
N TYR A 16 -32.53 24.82 2.43
CA TYR A 16 -33.45 25.72 1.71
C TYR A 16 -33.67 25.22 0.29
N LYS A 17 -34.93 25.05 -0.13
CA LYS A 17 -35.24 24.52 -1.47
C LYS A 17 -35.01 25.58 -2.53
N VAL A 18 -35.42 26.82 -2.27
CA VAL A 18 -35.27 27.97 -3.18
C VAL A 18 -34.65 29.17 -2.45
N TYR A 19 -34.15 30.15 -3.20
CA TYR A 19 -33.49 31.35 -2.64
C TYR A 19 -34.46 32.18 -1.78
N GLU A 20 -35.74 32.18 -2.14
CA GLU A 20 -36.81 32.85 -1.41
C GLU A 20 -37.01 32.28 0.00
N ASP A 21 -36.79 30.98 0.19
CA ASP A 21 -36.83 30.33 1.52
C ASP A 21 -35.65 30.81 2.39
N TYR A 22 -34.48 31.03 1.76
CA TYR A 22 -33.32 31.60 2.43
C TYR A 22 -33.58 33.06 2.84
N LEU A 23 -34.19 33.86 1.97
CA LEU A 23 -34.59 35.24 2.32
C LEU A 23 -35.63 35.26 3.43
N ASP A 24 -36.64 34.36 3.38
CA ASP A 24 -37.67 34.25 4.42
C ASP A 24 -37.09 33.88 5.79
N SER A 25 -36.02 33.06 5.83
CA SER A 25 -35.29 32.75 7.08
C SER A 25 -34.65 33.98 7.75
N LYS A 26 -34.48 35.08 7.01
CA LYS A 26 -33.89 36.34 7.47
C LYS A 26 -34.95 37.43 7.73
N VAL A 27 -36.21 37.20 7.37
CA VAL A 27 -37.32 38.12 7.65
C VAL A 27 -37.73 37.96 9.11
N THR A 28 -37.76 39.07 9.87
CA THR A 28 -38.19 39.03 11.27
C THR A 28 -39.71 39.26 11.39
N PRO A 29 -40.37 38.80 12.48
CA PRO A 29 -41.79 39.06 12.71
C PRO A 29 -42.13 40.57 12.72
N MET A 30 -41.17 41.40 13.12
CA MET A 30 -41.29 42.86 13.11
C MET A 30 -41.37 43.43 11.69
N ASP A 31 -40.64 42.86 10.74
CA ASP A 31 -40.67 43.28 9.33
C ASP A 31 -42.01 42.98 8.68
N LEU A 32 -42.59 41.82 9.00
CA LEU A 32 -43.93 41.44 8.58
C LEU A 32 -45.01 42.35 9.20
N PHE A 33 -44.83 42.76 10.45
CA PHE A 33 -45.74 43.66 11.15
C PHE A 33 -45.76 45.07 10.52
N TYR A 34 -44.59 45.63 10.20
CA TYR A 34 -44.49 46.98 9.63
C TYR A 34 -44.75 47.05 8.12
N LEU A 35 -44.24 46.09 7.35
CA LEU A 35 -44.35 46.13 5.88
C LEU A 35 -45.65 45.53 5.37
N LYS A 36 -46.34 44.71 6.20
CA LYS A 36 -47.60 43.99 5.87
C LYS A 36 -47.57 43.18 4.57
N SER A 37 -46.39 43.00 3.98
CA SER A 37 -46.14 42.31 2.72
C SER A 37 -44.82 41.57 2.81
N ARG A 38 -44.88 40.27 2.54
CA ARG A 38 -43.72 39.37 2.57
C ARG A 38 -42.74 39.67 1.44
N GLU A 39 -43.24 40.10 0.28
CA GLU A 39 -42.40 40.45 -0.87
C GLU A 39 -41.58 41.72 -0.64
N LEU A 40 -42.19 42.73 0.01
CA LEU A 40 -41.49 43.95 0.41
C LEU A 40 -40.42 43.66 1.47
N ALA A 41 -40.73 42.77 2.42
CA ALA A 41 -39.75 42.33 3.42
C ALA A 41 -38.55 41.61 2.79
N ARG A 42 -38.79 40.70 1.82
CA ARG A 42 -37.71 40.03 1.07
C ARG A 42 -36.82 41.02 0.31
N LYS A 43 -37.41 41.98 -0.42
CA LYS A 43 -36.65 43.02 -1.13
C LYS A 43 -35.80 43.88 -0.19
N LEU A 44 -36.31 44.17 1.01
CA LEU A 44 -35.60 44.97 2.01
C LEU A 44 -34.40 44.21 2.60
N VAL A 45 -34.55 42.90 2.78
CA VAL A 45 -33.45 42.00 3.19
C VAL A 45 -32.41 41.86 2.07
N GLU A 46 -32.84 41.69 0.82
CA GLU A 46 -31.98 41.57 -0.35
C GLU A 46 -31.15 42.83 -0.62
N HIS A 47 -31.72 44.03 -0.39
CA HIS A 47 -31.00 45.30 -0.52
C HIS A 47 -30.07 45.63 0.68
N GLY A 48 -29.86 44.70 1.61
CA GLY A 48 -28.74 44.75 2.55
C GLY A 48 -28.92 45.66 3.77
N HIS A 49 -30.13 46.14 4.07
CA HIS A 49 -30.36 47.00 5.25
C HIS A 49 -30.28 46.28 6.61
N LYS A 50 -30.13 44.94 6.63
CA LYS A 50 -30.04 44.13 7.86
C LYS A 50 -28.85 43.17 7.93
N GLY A 51 -27.82 43.34 7.10
CA GLY A 51 -26.58 42.56 7.16
C GLY A 51 -26.20 41.91 5.82
N THR A 52 -25.06 41.22 5.80
CA THR A 52 -24.50 40.56 4.61
C THR A 52 -25.34 39.35 4.21
N VAL A 53 -26.31 39.56 3.33
CA VAL A 53 -27.09 38.51 2.67
C VAL A 53 -26.35 38.11 1.39
N LEU A 54 -26.18 36.80 1.17
CA LEU A 54 -25.61 36.27 -0.07
C LEU A 54 -26.45 36.72 -1.25
N SER A 55 -25.81 37.14 -2.34
CA SER A 55 -26.54 37.39 -3.59
C SER A 55 -27.19 36.08 -4.08
N ARG A 56 -28.19 36.19 -4.95
CA ARG A 56 -28.83 35.02 -5.56
C ARG A 56 -27.81 34.10 -6.26
N GLU A 57 -26.87 34.69 -6.98
CA GLU A 57 -25.79 33.99 -7.66
C GLU A 57 -24.87 33.27 -6.66
N GLU A 58 -24.44 33.96 -5.60
CA GLU A 58 -23.58 33.38 -4.56
C GLU A 58 -24.25 32.24 -3.79
N PHE A 59 -25.57 32.35 -3.56
CA PHE A 59 -26.36 31.31 -2.92
C PHE A 59 -26.44 30.05 -3.79
N GLU A 60 -26.75 30.22 -5.09
CA GLU A 60 -26.83 29.12 -6.04
C GLU A 60 -25.47 28.43 -6.22
N GLU A 61 -24.37 29.20 -6.34
CA GLU A 61 -23.02 28.67 -6.46
C GLU A 61 -22.61 27.87 -5.22
N LYS A 62 -22.83 28.41 -4.01
CA LYS A 62 -22.49 27.72 -2.76
C LYS A 62 -23.35 26.49 -2.52
N LYS A 63 -24.64 26.52 -2.89
CA LYS A 63 -25.53 25.36 -2.79
C LYS A 63 -25.12 24.26 -3.77
N ALA A 64 -24.79 24.61 -5.01
CA ALA A 64 -24.28 23.66 -5.99
C ALA A 64 -22.95 23.02 -5.54
N ALA A 65 -22.03 23.82 -4.98
CA ALA A 65 -20.77 23.32 -4.44
C ALA A 65 -20.97 22.36 -3.25
N ALA A 66 -21.89 22.68 -2.33
CA ALA A 66 -22.22 21.83 -1.19
C ALA A 66 -22.85 20.49 -1.65
N GLN A 67 -23.80 20.54 -2.59
CA GLN A 67 -24.44 19.34 -3.14
C GLN A 67 -23.44 18.48 -3.93
N ALA A 68 -22.53 19.08 -4.70
CA ALA A 68 -21.47 18.36 -5.39
C ALA A 68 -20.49 17.68 -4.40
N ALA A 69 -20.15 18.35 -3.30
CA ALA A 69 -19.30 17.78 -2.25
C ALA A 69 -19.99 16.62 -1.51
N GLU A 70 -21.30 16.70 -1.28
CA GLU A 70 -22.09 15.64 -0.66
C GLU A 70 -22.28 14.43 -1.60
N ALA A 71 -22.52 14.68 -2.89
CA ALA A 71 -22.54 13.64 -3.93
C ALA A 71 -21.17 12.95 -4.09
N ALA A 72 -20.07 13.69 -3.98
CA ALA A 72 -18.72 13.13 -3.99
C ALA A 72 -18.44 12.29 -2.73
N ARG A 73 -18.87 12.74 -1.55
CA ARG A 73 -18.74 11.99 -0.28
C ARG A 73 -19.56 10.70 -0.27
N SER A 74 -20.82 10.76 -0.73
CA SER A 74 -21.69 9.58 -0.81
C SER A 74 -21.17 8.55 -1.81
N ASN A 75 -20.67 8.97 -2.99
CA ASN A 75 -19.99 8.08 -3.93
C ASN A 75 -18.69 7.47 -3.37
N ALA A 76 -17.91 8.21 -2.59
CA ALA A 76 -16.71 7.69 -1.94
C ALA A 76 -17.04 6.68 -0.82
N LEU A 77 -18.11 6.88 -0.05
CA LEU A 77 -18.61 5.91 0.93
C LEU A 77 -19.22 4.66 0.26
N TYR A 78 -19.96 4.85 -0.83
CA TYR A 78 -20.55 3.76 -1.61
C TYR A 78 -19.48 2.86 -2.24
N ASN A 79 -18.39 3.43 -2.77
CA ASN A 79 -17.26 2.65 -3.29
C ASN A 79 -16.45 1.94 -2.20
N ARG A 80 -16.41 2.46 -0.96
CA ARG A 80 -15.75 1.80 0.17
C ARG A 80 -16.55 0.63 0.76
N SER A 81 -17.86 0.61 0.53
CA SER A 81 -18.78 -0.39 1.11
C SER A 81 -19.11 -1.55 0.17
N ARG A 82 -18.67 -1.50 -1.09
CA ARG A 82 -18.69 -2.69 -1.96
C ARG A 82 -17.73 -3.73 -1.38
N PRO A 83 -18.18 -4.96 -1.07
CA PRO A 83 -17.24 -6.05 -0.80
C PRO A 83 -16.38 -6.21 -2.04
N MET A 84 -15.08 -5.94 -1.91
CA MET A 84 -14.15 -6.06 -3.01
C MET A 84 -14.07 -7.53 -3.37
N THR A 85 -14.79 -7.96 -4.41
CA THR A 85 -14.63 -9.29 -4.98
C THR A 85 -13.17 -9.41 -5.41
N LEU A 86 -12.41 -10.26 -4.71
CA LEU A 86 -11.00 -10.51 -5.01
C LEU A 86 -10.89 -11.01 -6.45
N ALA A 87 -9.86 -10.57 -7.19
CA ALA A 87 -9.64 -11.00 -8.57
C ALA A 87 -9.32 -12.51 -8.66
N SER A 88 -8.85 -13.09 -7.55
CA SER A 88 -8.64 -14.53 -7.39
C SER A 88 -9.90 -15.32 -7.01
N ALA A 89 -11.00 -14.67 -6.61
CA ALA A 89 -12.18 -15.35 -6.09
C ALA A 89 -12.83 -16.24 -7.17
N GLY A 90 -13.00 -17.52 -6.86
CA GLY A 90 -13.64 -18.50 -7.76
C GLY A 90 -12.79 -18.92 -8.97
N LYS A 91 -11.48 -18.64 -8.98
CA LYS A 91 -10.57 -19.09 -10.05
C LYS A 91 -9.85 -20.37 -9.66
N GLU A 92 -9.85 -21.36 -10.56
CA GLU A 92 -9.01 -22.55 -10.41
C GLU A 92 -7.57 -22.24 -10.82
N LEU A 93 -6.73 -21.96 -9.83
CA LEU A 93 -5.31 -21.66 -10.03
C LEU A 93 -4.50 -22.95 -9.99
N LYS A 94 -3.90 -23.35 -11.11
CA LYS A 94 -3.00 -24.53 -11.18
C LYS A 94 -1.59 -24.23 -10.69
N ASP A 95 -1.10 -23.03 -10.97
CA ASP A 95 0.27 -22.60 -10.68
C ASP A 95 0.46 -22.24 -9.18
N ASN A 96 1.52 -22.77 -8.57
CA ASN A 96 1.91 -22.46 -7.19
C ASN A 96 2.20 -20.96 -7.01
N PHE A 97 2.76 -20.30 -8.02
CA PHE A 97 3.00 -18.87 -7.99
C PHE A 97 1.69 -18.08 -7.88
N LEU A 98 0.70 -18.40 -8.71
CA LEU A 98 -0.59 -17.72 -8.70
C LEU A 98 -1.39 -18.02 -7.43
N LYS A 99 -1.34 -19.26 -6.91
CA LYS A 99 -1.94 -19.61 -5.61
C LYS A 99 -1.36 -18.73 -4.50
N ALA A 100 -0.03 -18.60 -4.45
CA ALA A 100 0.66 -17.76 -3.48
C ALA A 100 0.25 -16.27 -3.59
N LEU A 101 0.02 -15.76 -4.80
CA LEU A 101 -0.50 -14.40 -4.98
C LEU A 101 -1.95 -14.26 -4.52
N ALA A 102 -2.81 -15.23 -4.85
CA ALA A 102 -4.22 -15.24 -4.46
C ALA A 102 -4.41 -15.22 -2.94
N GLU A 103 -3.68 -16.09 -2.22
CA GLU A 103 -3.69 -16.12 -0.75
C GLU A 103 -3.28 -14.79 -0.11
N ARG A 104 -2.46 -14.01 -0.82
CA ARG A 104 -1.92 -12.72 -0.35
C ARG A 104 -2.73 -11.52 -0.83
N GLU A 105 -3.69 -11.70 -1.74
CA GLU A 105 -4.40 -10.60 -2.40
C GLU A 105 -5.17 -9.74 -1.40
N GLU A 106 -5.99 -10.36 -0.55
CA GLU A 106 -6.83 -9.65 0.42
C GLU A 106 -5.99 -8.85 1.42
N ALA A 107 -4.93 -9.46 1.95
CA ALA A 107 -4.03 -8.82 2.92
C ALA A 107 -3.27 -7.64 2.29
N ASN A 108 -2.88 -7.74 1.02
CA ASN A 108 -2.24 -6.63 0.29
C ASN A 108 -3.24 -5.51 -0.07
N ARG A 109 -4.47 -5.85 -0.48
CA ARG A 109 -5.52 -4.86 -0.79
C ARG A 109 -5.97 -4.09 0.45
N SER A 110 -6.15 -4.78 1.57
CA SER A 110 -6.50 -4.18 2.86
C SER A 110 -5.33 -3.45 3.54
N GLY A 111 -4.12 -3.60 3.02
CA GLY A 111 -2.91 -3.03 3.62
C GLY A 111 -2.51 -3.68 4.94
N LYS A 112 -3.06 -4.86 5.29
CA LYS A 112 -2.58 -5.67 6.42
C LYS A 112 -1.16 -6.19 6.18
N MET A 113 -0.81 -6.39 4.91
CA MET A 113 0.50 -6.86 4.47
C MET A 113 0.96 -6.07 3.25
N THR A 114 2.27 -6.00 3.03
CA THR A 114 2.88 -5.51 1.80
C THR A 114 3.86 -6.56 1.31
N SER A 115 3.70 -7.01 0.07
CA SER A 115 4.55 -8.04 -0.54
C SER A 115 5.38 -7.47 -1.69
N VAL A 116 6.67 -7.85 -1.73
CA VAL A 116 7.55 -7.62 -2.87
C VAL A 116 7.69 -8.94 -3.63
N ILE A 117 7.51 -8.91 -4.94
CA ILE A 117 7.64 -10.08 -5.81
C ILE A 117 8.91 -9.91 -6.64
N PHE A 118 9.77 -10.94 -6.65
CA PHE A 118 10.87 -11.02 -7.60
C PHE A 118 10.46 -11.91 -8.78
N ILE A 119 10.68 -11.42 -10.00
CA ILE A 119 10.48 -12.20 -11.23
C ILE A 119 11.74 -12.07 -12.07
N ARG A 120 12.21 -13.21 -12.60
CA ARG A 120 13.25 -13.29 -13.62
C ARG A 120 12.77 -14.26 -14.69
N ASP A 121 12.49 -13.75 -15.89
CA ASP A 121 11.84 -14.51 -16.95
C ASP A 121 12.08 -13.85 -18.32
N HIS A 122 11.65 -14.50 -19.39
CA HIS A 122 11.78 -13.99 -20.75
C HIS A 122 10.51 -13.24 -21.18
N ASN A 123 10.71 -12.05 -21.76
CA ASN A 123 9.62 -11.29 -22.37
C ASN A 123 9.14 -11.95 -23.68
N THR A 124 8.08 -11.41 -24.28
CA THR A 124 7.53 -11.91 -25.56
C THR A 124 8.50 -11.80 -26.74
N LEU A 125 9.56 -10.99 -26.61
CA LEU A 125 10.64 -10.86 -27.59
C LEU A 125 11.82 -11.81 -27.31
N GLY A 126 11.68 -12.72 -26.33
CA GLY A 126 12.73 -13.64 -25.92
C GLY A 126 13.91 -12.99 -25.19
N GLN A 127 13.75 -11.77 -24.68
CA GLN A 127 14.77 -11.09 -23.88
C GLN A 127 14.56 -11.43 -22.41
N GLU A 128 15.64 -11.82 -21.74
CA GLU A 128 15.63 -12.05 -20.31
C GLU A 128 15.51 -10.72 -19.55
N VAL A 129 14.52 -10.65 -18.66
CA VAL A 129 14.25 -9.50 -17.81
C VAL A 129 14.08 -9.95 -16.36
N SER A 130 14.56 -9.15 -15.42
CA SER A 130 14.34 -9.36 -14.00
C SER A 130 13.85 -8.09 -13.33
N GLY A 131 13.12 -8.23 -12.23
CA GLY A 131 12.65 -7.07 -11.49
C GLY A 131 11.96 -7.41 -10.19
N TYR A 132 11.83 -6.36 -9.37
CA TYR A 132 11.11 -6.38 -8.11
C TYR A 132 9.83 -5.57 -8.25
N ILE A 133 8.70 -6.15 -7.88
CA ILE A 133 7.37 -5.58 -8.05
C ILE A 133 6.76 -5.39 -6.66
N ASP A 134 6.29 -4.18 -6.37
CA ASP A 134 5.41 -3.95 -5.22
C ASP A 134 4.01 -4.45 -5.55
N TYR A 135 3.64 -5.60 -4.97
CA TYR A 135 2.37 -6.25 -5.27
C TYR A 135 1.17 -5.41 -4.85
N ALA A 136 1.24 -4.78 -3.67
CA ALA A 136 0.15 -3.94 -3.16
C ALA A 136 -0.05 -2.69 -4.03
N HIS A 137 1.04 -2.11 -4.55
CA HIS A 137 0.96 -1.01 -5.52
C HIS A 137 0.39 -1.48 -6.87
N ARG A 138 0.84 -2.64 -7.37
CA ARG A 138 0.35 -3.20 -8.63
C ARG A 138 -1.14 -3.52 -8.58
N LEU A 139 -1.63 -4.09 -7.47
CA LEU A 139 -3.06 -4.41 -7.24
C LEU A 139 -3.98 -3.17 -7.25
N LYS A 140 -3.44 -1.99 -6.95
CA LYS A 140 -4.17 -0.71 -6.97
C LYS A 140 -4.15 -0.04 -8.34
N THR A 141 -3.09 -0.26 -9.13
CA THR A 141 -2.86 0.43 -10.40
C THR A 141 -3.24 -0.40 -11.62
N GLN A 142 -3.37 -1.72 -11.49
CA GLN A 142 -3.71 -2.63 -12.58
C GLN A 142 -4.83 -3.60 -12.18
N ASP A 143 -5.61 -4.02 -13.18
CA ASP A 143 -6.55 -5.12 -13.04
C ASP A 143 -5.80 -6.47 -13.01
N PHE A 144 -6.09 -7.27 -11.99
CA PHE A 144 -5.46 -8.57 -11.76
C PHE A 144 -6.25 -9.76 -12.28
N GLU A 145 -7.49 -9.54 -12.72
CA GLU A 145 -8.35 -10.57 -13.32
C GLU A 145 -7.67 -11.30 -14.51
N PRO A 146 -6.96 -10.62 -15.44
CA PRO A 146 -6.29 -11.29 -16.56
C PRO A 146 -5.11 -12.18 -16.14
N TYR A 147 -4.46 -11.87 -15.01
CA TYR A 147 -3.33 -12.68 -14.52
C TYR A 147 -3.84 -13.94 -13.82
N PHE A 148 -4.85 -13.83 -12.95
CA PHE A 148 -5.44 -14.99 -12.27
C PHE A 148 -6.23 -15.90 -13.21
N SER A 149 -6.78 -15.37 -14.32
CA SER A 149 -7.39 -16.19 -15.37
C SER A 149 -6.39 -16.85 -16.32
N GLY A 150 -5.08 -16.61 -16.16
CA GLY A 150 -4.03 -17.16 -17.02
C GLY A 150 -3.97 -16.57 -18.43
N LYS A 151 -4.79 -15.56 -18.74
CA LYS A 151 -4.77 -14.86 -20.04
C LYS A 151 -3.52 -14.00 -20.21
N LYS A 152 -2.92 -13.55 -19.11
CA LYS A 152 -1.74 -12.70 -19.11
C LYS A 152 -0.71 -13.20 -18.10
N ARG A 153 0.57 -13.18 -18.48
CA ARG A 153 1.69 -13.46 -17.57
C ARG A 153 2.10 -12.19 -16.83
N LEU A 154 2.35 -12.33 -15.52
CA LEU A 154 2.88 -11.23 -14.72
C LEU A 154 4.37 -11.06 -15.03
N MET A 155 4.76 -9.89 -15.50
CA MET A 155 6.14 -9.56 -15.85
C MET A 155 6.55 -8.21 -15.24
N PRO A 156 7.84 -8.05 -14.87
CA PRO A 156 8.35 -6.78 -14.39
C PRO A 156 8.38 -5.74 -15.53
N GLY A 157 8.05 -4.51 -15.20
CA GLY A 157 8.08 -3.35 -16.08
C GLY A 157 8.91 -2.21 -15.51
N ARG A 158 9.20 -1.22 -16.34
CA ARG A 158 10.06 -0.07 -16.00
C ARG A 158 9.53 0.83 -14.87
N SER A 159 8.25 0.71 -14.53
CA SER A 159 7.61 1.47 -13.44
C SER A 159 7.58 0.70 -12.11
N ASP A 160 8.06 -0.54 -12.08
CA ASP A 160 8.13 -1.34 -10.86
C ASP A 160 9.36 -0.93 -10.01
N LEU A 161 9.53 -1.53 -8.83
CA LEU A 161 10.56 -1.11 -7.86
C LEU A 161 11.96 -1.19 -8.46
N CYS A 162 12.24 -2.29 -9.14
CA CYS A 162 13.40 -2.41 -10.01
C CYS A 162 13.02 -3.18 -11.27
N PHE A 163 13.67 -2.83 -12.37
CA PHE A 163 13.59 -3.57 -13.62
C PHE A 163 14.97 -3.57 -14.27
N TYR A 164 15.35 -4.71 -14.81
CA TYR A 164 16.60 -4.92 -15.48
C TYR A 164 16.39 -5.81 -16.70
N ASN A 165 16.86 -5.35 -17.86
CA ASN A 165 16.90 -6.15 -19.09
C ASN A 165 18.32 -6.64 -19.32
N TRP A 166 18.53 -7.96 -19.25
CA TRP A 166 19.85 -8.58 -19.33
C TRP A 166 20.48 -8.44 -20.72
N LYS A 167 19.66 -8.37 -21.77
CA LYS A 167 20.13 -8.21 -23.14
C LYS A 167 20.54 -6.77 -23.45
N THR A 168 19.71 -5.80 -23.05
CA THR A 168 19.97 -4.38 -23.36
C THR A 168 20.72 -3.66 -22.25
N GLN A 169 20.97 -4.32 -21.12
CA GLN A 169 21.61 -3.75 -19.92
C GLN A 169 20.85 -2.53 -19.35
N VAL A 170 19.57 -2.37 -19.70
CA VAL A 170 18.74 -1.25 -19.24
C VAL A 170 18.24 -1.57 -17.84
N SER A 171 18.56 -0.70 -16.88
CA SER A 171 18.13 -0.79 -15.49
C SER A 171 17.29 0.42 -15.10
N THR A 172 16.26 0.21 -14.28
CA THR A 172 15.47 1.27 -13.66
C THR A 172 15.20 0.92 -12.21
N SER A 173 15.29 1.90 -11.33
CA SER A 173 14.98 1.77 -9.90
C SER A 173 14.02 2.88 -9.49
N ASN A 174 12.83 2.52 -9.01
CA ASN A 174 11.79 3.46 -8.64
C ASN A 174 11.28 3.16 -7.23
N SER A 175 11.01 4.21 -6.44
CA SER A 175 10.30 4.03 -5.17
C SER A 175 8.80 3.95 -5.40
N SER A 176 8.11 3.05 -4.69
CA SER A 176 6.65 2.94 -4.71
C SER A 176 6.03 3.71 -3.53
N PRO A 177 4.68 3.78 -3.42
CA PRO A 177 4.03 4.30 -2.23
C PRO A 177 4.34 3.50 -0.95
N ASN A 178 4.67 2.21 -1.05
CA ASN A 178 4.93 1.35 0.12
C ASN A 178 6.42 1.15 0.40
N PHE A 179 7.28 1.21 -0.61
CA PHE A 179 8.72 0.94 -0.47
C PHE A 179 9.57 2.07 -1.03
N GLU A 180 10.66 2.34 -0.32
CA GLU A 180 11.76 3.22 -0.73
C GLU A 180 12.94 2.35 -1.15
N VAL A 181 13.47 2.60 -2.35
CA VAL A 181 14.62 1.86 -2.89
C VAL A 181 15.90 2.57 -2.46
N ILE A 182 16.78 1.84 -1.78
CA ILE A 182 18.09 2.31 -1.32
C ILE A 182 19.14 1.57 -2.15
N TYR A 183 19.93 2.32 -2.91
CA TYR A 183 20.90 1.80 -3.89
C TYR A 183 22.36 2.14 -3.55
N ASP A 184 22.60 2.81 -2.42
CA ASP A 184 23.89 3.42 -2.06
C ASP A 184 24.54 2.78 -0.81
N ASP A 185 24.11 1.55 -0.48
CA ASP A 185 24.65 0.81 0.66
C ASP A 185 25.68 -0.24 0.15
N PRO A 186 26.85 -0.40 0.80
CA PRO A 186 27.84 -1.41 0.41
C PRO A 186 27.30 -2.85 0.43
N ASN A 187 26.12 -3.07 1.03
CA ASN A 187 25.44 -4.37 1.11
C ASN A 187 24.44 -4.63 -0.05
N GLY A 188 24.42 -3.79 -1.09
CA GLY A 188 23.63 -4.01 -2.30
C GLY A 188 22.24 -3.36 -2.31
N LEU A 189 21.30 -3.94 -3.06
CA LEU A 189 19.95 -3.40 -3.24
C LEU A 189 19.11 -3.63 -1.97
N LEU A 190 18.57 -2.56 -1.39
CA LEU A 190 17.74 -2.63 -0.20
C LEU A 190 16.38 -1.96 -0.43
N PHE A 191 15.33 -2.53 0.16
CA PHE A 191 13.99 -1.94 0.14
C PHE A 191 13.54 -1.58 1.54
N LYS A 192 13.35 -0.30 1.81
CA LYS A 192 12.81 0.16 3.09
C LYS A 192 11.30 0.31 3.00
N ASN A 193 10.58 -0.40 3.85
CA ASN A 193 9.13 -0.24 3.94
C ASN A 193 8.80 1.11 4.60
N LYS A 194 7.97 1.91 3.94
CA LYS A 194 7.66 3.28 4.37
C LYS A 194 6.79 3.33 5.62
N ARG A 195 6.02 2.27 5.90
CA ARG A 195 5.08 2.18 7.03
C ARG A 195 5.77 1.79 8.33
N ASP A 196 6.51 0.68 8.35
CA ASP A 196 7.14 0.16 9.56
C ASP A 196 8.65 0.49 9.66
N LYS A 197 9.20 1.16 8.62
CA LYS A 197 10.62 1.54 8.50
C LYS A 197 11.59 0.36 8.46
N LYS A 198 11.10 -0.88 8.34
CA LYS A 198 11.96 -2.07 8.22
C LYS A 198 12.66 -2.10 6.87
N ILE A 199 13.90 -2.56 6.87
CA ILE A 199 14.70 -2.75 5.68
C ILE A 199 14.63 -4.22 5.28
N LEU A 200 14.28 -4.46 4.02
CA LEU A 200 14.31 -5.74 3.36
C LEU A 200 15.58 -5.80 2.51
N ASN A 201 16.53 -6.63 2.93
CA ASN A 201 17.66 -7.00 2.08
C ASN A 201 17.20 -8.11 1.12
N VAL A 202 17.40 -7.90 -0.18
CA VAL A 202 17.00 -8.85 -1.22
C VAL A 202 18.13 -9.73 -1.73
N ASP A 203 19.34 -9.56 -1.22
CA ASP A 203 20.41 -10.51 -1.46
C ASP A 203 20.11 -11.82 -0.70
N PRO A 204 19.89 -12.95 -1.40
CA PRO A 204 19.66 -14.24 -0.76
C PRO A 204 20.88 -14.76 0.00
N LEU A 205 22.09 -14.24 -0.31
CA LEU A 205 23.34 -14.58 0.36
C LEU A 205 23.66 -13.63 1.52
N ALA A 206 22.83 -12.62 1.77
CA ALA A 206 23.04 -11.70 2.88
C ALA A 206 23.10 -12.44 4.22
N LEU A 207 24.20 -12.24 4.93
CA LEU A 207 24.38 -12.78 6.28
C LEU A 207 23.38 -12.09 7.22
N LYS A 208 22.71 -12.88 8.07
CA LYS A 208 21.78 -12.39 9.10
C LYS A 208 22.44 -12.46 10.47
N PRO A 209 23.31 -11.49 10.83
CA PRO A 209 23.97 -11.52 12.11
C PRO A 209 22.98 -11.35 13.26
N SER A 210 23.26 -12.00 14.39
CA SER A 210 22.58 -11.67 15.64
C SER A 210 22.99 -10.27 16.12
N ASN A 211 22.19 -9.63 16.97
CA ASN A 211 22.58 -8.35 17.60
C ASN A 211 23.94 -8.47 18.32
N HIS A 212 24.20 -9.61 18.95
CA HIS A 212 25.48 -9.90 19.60
C HIS A 212 26.62 -9.97 18.57
N ALA A 213 26.43 -10.71 17.47
CA ALA A 213 27.42 -10.80 16.39
C ALA A 213 27.72 -9.42 15.77
N THR A 214 26.71 -8.58 15.59
CA THR A 214 26.89 -7.19 15.11
C THR A 214 27.73 -6.37 16.09
N ILE A 215 27.41 -6.41 17.39
CA ILE A 215 28.18 -5.68 18.42
C ILE A 215 29.61 -6.22 18.49
N GLN A 216 29.80 -7.54 18.47
CA GLN A 216 31.11 -8.18 18.51
C GLN A 216 31.99 -7.76 17.33
N SER A 217 31.45 -7.72 16.11
CA SER A 217 32.15 -7.18 14.94
C SER A 217 32.58 -5.74 15.12
N ILE A 218 31.71 -4.89 15.69
CA ILE A 218 32.04 -3.47 15.96
C ILE A 218 33.15 -3.38 17.02
N VAL A 219 33.03 -4.07 18.16
CA VAL A 219 34.02 -4.01 19.25
C VAL A 219 35.39 -4.50 18.77
N ARG A 220 35.42 -5.55 17.95
CA ARG A 220 36.63 -6.03 17.28
C ARG A 220 37.22 -4.97 16.35
N ALA A 221 36.40 -4.36 15.48
CA ALA A 221 36.85 -3.37 14.50
C ALA A 221 37.37 -2.07 15.15
N VAL A 222 36.74 -1.61 16.23
CA VAL A 222 37.18 -0.40 16.98
C VAL A 222 38.43 -0.69 17.82
N GLY A 223 38.71 -1.96 18.15
CA GLY A 223 39.96 -2.37 18.79
C GLY A 223 40.13 -1.92 20.24
N VAL A 224 39.05 -1.48 20.90
CA VAL A 224 39.08 -1.01 22.31
C VAL A 224 39.45 -2.15 23.26
N VAL A 225 38.99 -3.37 22.96
CA VAL A 225 39.24 -4.56 23.77
C VAL A 225 40.09 -5.53 22.96
N PRO A 226 41.31 -5.85 23.40
CA PRO A 226 42.16 -6.82 22.71
C PRO A 226 41.59 -8.24 22.86
N GLY A 227 41.78 -9.08 21.84
CA GLY A 227 41.45 -10.50 21.88
C GLY A 227 40.01 -10.88 21.51
N ILE A 228 39.20 -9.95 20.99
CA ILE A 228 37.84 -10.26 20.53
C ILE A 228 37.87 -10.99 19.16
N PRO A 229 37.37 -12.24 19.07
CA PRO A 229 37.33 -12.98 17.80
C PRO A 229 36.23 -12.45 16.87
N GLU A 230 36.30 -12.84 15.60
CA GLU A 230 35.27 -12.54 14.61
C GLU A 230 34.04 -13.41 14.91
N PRO A 231 32.81 -12.94 14.64
CA PRO A 231 31.64 -13.80 14.75
C PRO A 231 31.78 -15.05 13.91
N CYS A 232 31.27 -16.18 14.40
CA CYS A 232 31.44 -17.46 13.73
C CYS A 232 30.40 -17.63 12.62
N CYS A 233 30.84 -18.09 11.45
CA CYS A 233 29.94 -18.53 10.38
C CYS A 233 29.40 -19.92 10.71
N VAL A 234 28.13 -20.02 11.07
CA VAL A 234 27.48 -21.27 11.49
C VAL A 234 26.22 -21.55 10.66
N PRO A 235 25.79 -22.82 10.51
CA PRO A 235 24.55 -23.16 9.83
C PRO A 235 23.33 -22.46 10.46
N GLU A 236 22.52 -21.78 9.63
CA GLU A 236 21.25 -21.15 10.04
C GLU A 236 20.05 -22.06 9.73
N LYS A 237 20.01 -22.61 8.51
CA LYS A 237 19.01 -23.59 8.09
C LYS A 237 19.69 -24.86 7.64
N MET A 238 19.10 -25.99 8.02
CA MET A 238 19.59 -27.31 7.64
C MET A 238 18.42 -28.20 7.23
N SER A 239 18.66 -29.03 6.23
CA SER A 239 17.71 -30.03 5.72
C SER A 239 18.07 -31.43 6.21
N SER A 240 17.06 -32.31 6.19
CA SER A 240 17.20 -33.70 6.59
C SER A 240 17.67 -34.58 5.45
N LEU A 241 18.43 -35.63 5.76
CA LEU A 241 18.87 -36.64 4.81
C LEU A 241 18.26 -38.01 5.14
N SER A 242 17.66 -38.66 4.16
CA SER A 242 17.15 -40.03 4.29
C SER A 242 18.28 -41.03 4.05
N ILE A 243 18.55 -41.87 5.05
CA ILE A 243 19.61 -42.88 5.01
C ILE A 243 18.96 -44.26 5.12
N LEU A 244 19.30 -45.13 4.16
CA LEU A 244 18.99 -46.55 4.19
C LEU A 244 20.23 -47.29 4.71
N PHE A 245 20.09 -48.04 5.80
CA PHE A 245 21.20 -48.77 6.41
C PHE A 245 20.72 -50.08 7.05
N PHE A 246 21.66 -50.96 7.40
CA PHE A 246 21.39 -52.13 8.22
C PHE A 246 21.62 -51.79 9.69
N ASP A 247 20.64 -52.07 10.55
CA ASP A 247 20.82 -51.92 11.99
C ASP A 247 21.68 -53.06 12.59
N GLU A 248 21.89 -53.04 13.91
CA GLU A 248 22.71 -54.03 14.61
C GLU A 248 22.17 -55.47 14.46
N ASP A 249 20.85 -55.60 14.23
CA ASP A 249 20.14 -56.87 14.02
C ASP A 249 20.06 -57.27 12.52
N LYS A 250 20.73 -56.53 11.63
CA LYS A 250 20.72 -56.68 10.17
C LYS A 250 19.35 -56.45 9.51
N ASN A 251 18.46 -55.70 10.15
CA ASN A 251 17.23 -55.24 9.50
C ASN A 251 17.53 -54.06 8.58
N VAL A 252 16.83 -54.00 7.46
CA VAL A 252 16.87 -52.84 6.56
C VAL A 252 16.05 -51.71 7.15
N VAL A 253 16.71 -50.61 7.51
CA VAL A 253 16.07 -49.42 8.11
C VAL A 253 16.24 -48.22 7.20
N LEU A 254 15.12 -47.61 6.81
CA LEU A 254 15.10 -46.29 6.17
C LEU A 254 14.78 -45.23 7.24
N LYS A 255 15.73 -44.33 7.53
CA LYS A 255 15.55 -43.29 8.54
C LYS A 255 15.91 -41.91 8.01
N VAL A 256 15.08 -40.93 8.35
CA VAL A 256 15.31 -39.52 8.03
C VAL A 256 16.06 -38.87 9.18
N TYR A 257 17.31 -38.47 8.93
CA TYR A 257 18.15 -37.79 9.93
C TYR A 257 18.05 -36.27 9.75
N PRO A 258 17.61 -35.51 10.77
CA PRO A 258 17.53 -34.05 10.68
C PRO A 258 18.93 -33.42 10.70
N ASN A 259 19.04 -32.19 10.20
CA ASN A 259 20.26 -31.37 10.28
C ASN A 259 21.51 -32.01 9.66
N MET A 260 21.36 -32.68 8.52
CA MET A 260 22.47 -33.38 7.86
C MET A 260 23.07 -32.56 6.71
N THR A 261 22.30 -31.64 6.13
CA THR A 261 22.74 -30.80 5.00
C THR A 261 22.52 -29.34 5.36
N VAL A 262 23.53 -28.49 5.14
CA VAL A 262 23.44 -27.05 5.39
C VAL A 262 22.78 -26.36 4.20
N ASP A 263 21.67 -25.66 4.44
CA ASP A 263 20.95 -24.91 3.40
C ASP A 263 21.35 -23.42 3.38
N SER A 264 21.67 -22.84 4.54
CA SER A 264 22.15 -21.45 4.66
C SER A 264 23.02 -21.26 5.91
N CYS A 265 23.88 -20.23 5.89
CA CYS A 265 24.76 -19.86 7.01
C CYS A 265 24.42 -18.47 7.57
N ALA A 266 24.78 -18.21 8.83
CA ALA A 266 24.67 -16.91 9.47
C ALA A 266 25.86 -16.65 10.41
N CYS A 267 26.13 -15.36 10.69
CA CYS A 267 27.11 -14.95 11.69
C CYS A 267 26.49 -14.97 13.08
N ARG A 268 27.07 -15.74 14.01
CA ARG A 268 26.64 -15.82 15.40
C ARG A 268 27.75 -15.45 16.37
#